data_AF-A0A958PKX3-F1
#
_entry.id   AF-A0A958PKX3-F1
#
_cell.length_a   1.000
_cell.length_b   1.000
_cell.length_c   1.000
_cell.angle_alpha   90.00
_cell.angle_beta   90.00
_cell.angle_gamma   90.00
#
_symmetry.space_group_name_H-M   'P 1'
#
loop_
_entity.id
_entity.type
_entity.pdbx_description
1 polymer ?
#
loop_
_entity_poly.entity_id
_entity_poly.type
_entity_poly.pdbx_seq_one_letter_code
_entity_poly.pdbx_strand_id
1 'polypeptide(L)'
;MSQFNNIRSFWKCRLAVYALWVCLNPLQVSAEVPHTDDLGLPSSRLEAEQGPVAGRCGVDPRRLASFANGENYDYANLVSFLSTPSCIRVAAQVSQAAVQSGVSFSNKAPYRFDLYSEATRQNDLKGRDKADVTLQTNIPTLLRQYPLGSNELLPLIGQLALLSPGASRSALVNFSQQQLYTADSLLNVRSSDAAGMAGRVAKTLVKLGVNRGPIAAEFANSVEEMALLAQADSLGKIFRALGAAAVANNSLVSTFNLSAGALNKGISRGIASYDPQAKDSMLMAVYSAVLAANEGNELFQPAMAELNEALDPLLDGYPVRATRLKNMWDEILKMLSENASQTVMADAVAVSLTPEILFLSEEDRVALLMAARNYHPMAVAIQQNFLIAFNRLWKNYESRKLSKERFMELRRKFMKPWVSHILELGPARLTRSWLNEVIQLGLIDNEDIEKKFPLFVLAHLQRGDRASLSAVSSDAVEPKLASMAENMAVMWSLSGIHVPVLMKWVENYDK
;
A
#
# COMPACT_ATOMS: atom_id res chain seq x y z
N MET A 1 -33.04 -42.85 -4.22
CA MET A 1 -33.59 -42.91 -5.59
C MET A 1 -34.85 -42.06 -5.80
N SER A 2 -35.85 -41.99 -4.90
CA SER A 2 -37.05 -41.16 -5.14
C SER A 2 -36.82 -39.64 -5.07
N GLN A 3 -35.88 -39.16 -4.23
CA GLN A 3 -35.53 -37.72 -4.18
C GLN A 3 -34.78 -37.23 -5.44
N PHE A 4 -34.05 -38.11 -6.13
CA PHE A 4 -33.29 -37.75 -7.35
C PHE A 4 -34.20 -37.59 -8.58
N ASN A 5 -35.29 -38.36 -8.69
CA ASN A 5 -36.26 -38.21 -9.78
C ASN A 5 -37.05 -36.90 -9.67
N ASN A 6 -37.32 -36.41 -8.45
CA ASN A 6 -37.95 -35.12 -8.23
C ASN A 6 -37.02 -33.96 -8.63
N ILE A 7 -35.72 -34.05 -8.36
CA ILE A 7 -34.74 -33.04 -8.80
C ILE A 7 -34.62 -33.04 -10.34
N ARG A 8 -34.53 -34.22 -10.99
CA ARG A 8 -34.49 -34.33 -12.47
C ARG A 8 -35.71 -33.69 -13.15
N SER A 9 -36.91 -33.92 -12.62
CA SER A 9 -38.16 -33.33 -13.15
C SER A 9 -38.22 -31.82 -12.91
N PHE A 10 -37.81 -31.36 -11.72
CA PHE A 10 -37.78 -29.95 -11.35
C PHE A 10 -36.85 -29.12 -12.26
N TRP A 11 -35.65 -29.63 -12.58
CA TRP A 11 -34.70 -28.94 -13.46
C TRP A 11 -35.14 -28.90 -14.92
N LYS A 12 -35.74 -29.98 -15.44
CA LYS A 12 -36.27 -30.01 -16.83
C LYS A 12 -37.41 -29.01 -17.02
N CYS A 13 -38.31 -28.85 -16.04
CA CYS A 13 -39.41 -27.90 -16.13
C CYS A 13 -38.94 -26.44 -16.06
N ARG A 14 -38.01 -26.08 -15.15
CA ARG A 14 -37.56 -24.68 -15.03
C ARG A 14 -36.70 -24.19 -16.20
N LEU A 15 -35.82 -25.03 -16.74
CA LEU A 15 -35.01 -24.69 -17.91
C LEU A 15 -35.87 -24.50 -19.18
N ALA A 16 -36.93 -25.30 -19.34
CA ALA A 16 -37.87 -25.16 -20.46
C ALA A 16 -38.69 -23.85 -20.37
N VAL A 17 -39.12 -23.46 -19.17
CA VAL A 17 -39.87 -22.22 -18.95
C VAL A 17 -39.00 -20.97 -19.18
N TYR A 18 -37.73 -20.99 -18.75
CA TYR A 18 -36.80 -19.88 -19.00
C TYR A 18 -36.41 -19.73 -20.48
N ALA A 19 -36.21 -20.84 -21.20
CA ALA A 19 -35.92 -20.81 -22.63
C ALA A 19 -37.11 -20.21 -23.44
N LEU A 20 -38.35 -20.50 -23.03
CA LEU A 20 -39.54 -19.91 -23.64
C LEU A 20 -39.70 -18.42 -23.35
N TRP A 21 -39.33 -17.95 -22.17
CA TRP A 21 -39.44 -16.53 -21.80
C TRP A 21 -38.46 -15.63 -22.58
N VAL A 22 -37.25 -16.13 -22.88
CA VAL A 22 -36.22 -15.40 -23.65
C VAL A 22 -36.58 -15.29 -25.14
N CYS A 23 -37.33 -16.24 -25.70
CA CYS A 23 -37.70 -16.22 -27.12
C CYS A 23 -38.92 -15.34 -27.46
N LEU A 24 -39.68 -14.86 -26.45
CA LEU A 24 -40.99 -14.23 -26.67
C LEU A 24 -41.04 -12.70 -26.47
N ASN A 25 -39.92 -12.03 -26.20
CA ASN A 25 -39.89 -10.56 -26.02
C ASN A 25 -38.98 -9.85 -27.04
N PRO A 26 -39.44 -9.56 -28.27
CA PRO A 26 -38.85 -8.54 -29.10
C PRO A 26 -39.61 -7.23 -28.86
N LEU A 27 -39.05 -6.33 -28.04
CA LEU A 27 -39.62 -4.98 -27.92
C LEU A 27 -38.66 -3.95 -28.51
N GLN A 28 -39.12 -3.43 -29.65
CA GLN A 28 -38.67 -2.23 -30.33
C GLN A 28 -38.62 -1.06 -29.35
N VAL A 29 -37.51 -0.33 -29.36
CA VAL A 29 -37.44 1.03 -28.80
C VAL A 29 -36.87 1.93 -29.89
N SER A 30 -37.77 2.67 -30.55
CA SER A 30 -37.45 3.95 -31.18
C SER A 30 -37.39 5.00 -30.09
N ALA A 31 -36.34 5.82 -30.07
CA ALA A 31 -36.42 7.17 -29.51
C ALA A 31 -35.29 8.05 -30.05
N GLU A 32 -35.72 9.25 -30.44
CA GLU A 32 -34.95 10.40 -30.88
C GLU A 32 -34.04 10.95 -29.78
N VAL A 33 -32.98 11.62 -30.22
CA VAL A 33 -32.03 12.37 -29.39
C VAL A 33 -32.46 13.83 -29.32
N PRO A 34 -32.37 14.47 -28.15
CA PRO A 34 -31.75 15.79 -28.14
C PRO A 34 -30.69 15.96 -27.04
N HIS A 35 -29.69 16.77 -27.41
CA HIS A 35 -28.60 17.30 -26.61
C HIS A 35 -29.05 18.06 -25.35
N THR A 36 -28.20 18.06 -24.32
CA THR A 36 -27.79 19.28 -23.60
C THR A 36 -26.49 19.04 -22.84
N ASP A 37 -25.61 20.04 -22.92
CA ASP A 37 -24.34 20.19 -22.21
C ASP A 37 -24.57 20.51 -20.72
N ASP A 38 -23.69 20.00 -19.85
CA ASP A 38 -22.93 20.75 -18.83
C ASP A 38 -22.37 19.79 -17.77
N LEU A 39 -21.04 19.62 -17.73
CA LEU A 39 -20.34 19.01 -16.60
C LEU A 39 -19.25 19.96 -16.11
N GLY A 40 -19.62 20.75 -15.12
CA GLY A 40 -18.70 21.45 -14.23
C GLY A 40 -17.99 20.46 -13.31
N LEU A 41 -16.65 20.49 -13.34
CA LEU A 41 -15.76 19.80 -12.41
C LEU A 41 -15.79 20.48 -11.03
N PRO A 42 -16.00 19.75 -9.91
CA PRO A 42 -15.71 20.29 -8.59
C PRO A 42 -14.25 20.03 -8.22
N SER A 43 -13.51 21.11 -8.00
CA SER A 43 -12.19 21.13 -7.38
C SER A 43 -12.33 20.81 -5.88
N SER A 44 -11.65 19.75 -5.44
CA SER A 44 -11.53 19.34 -4.05
C SER A 44 -10.75 20.37 -3.24
N ARG A 45 -11.49 21.06 -2.37
CA ARG A 45 -11.01 22.08 -1.44
C ARG A 45 -10.38 21.37 -0.24
N LEU A 46 -9.05 21.48 -0.10
CA LEU A 46 -8.34 21.15 1.13
C LEU A 46 -8.89 22.01 2.27
N GLU A 47 -9.50 21.36 3.26
CA GLU A 47 -9.98 21.96 4.49
C GLU A 47 -8.77 22.43 5.31
N ALA A 48 -8.54 23.74 5.30
CA ALA A 48 -7.69 24.40 6.27
C ALA A 48 -8.48 24.56 7.56
N GLU A 49 -8.11 23.82 8.60
CA GLU A 49 -8.55 24.07 9.98
C GLU A 49 -8.26 25.53 10.34
N GLN A 50 -9.33 26.30 10.53
CA GLN A 50 -9.29 27.63 11.15
C GLN A 50 -9.74 27.51 12.61
N GLY A 51 -8.80 27.77 13.53
CA GLY A 51 -8.99 28.02 14.95
C GLY A 51 -7.88 28.96 15.47
N PRO A 52 -8.08 29.70 16.58
CA PRO A 52 -8.12 31.17 16.52
C PRO A 52 -6.86 31.93 17.01
N VAL A 53 -6.79 33.21 16.60
CA VAL A 53 -5.86 34.31 16.95
C VAL A 53 -4.47 34.28 16.29
N ALA A 54 -4.36 35.03 15.18
CA ALA A 54 -3.09 35.42 14.55
C ALA A 54 -2.30 36.39 15.46
N GLY A 55 -1.68 35.85 16.50
CA GLY A 55 -0.75 36.55 17.38
C GLY A 55 0.64 36.65 16.78
N ARG A 56 1.35 37.74 17.10
CA ARG A 56 2.77 38.00 16.76
C ARG A 56 3.64 36.76 17.01
N CYS A 57 4.78 36.64 16.32
CA CYS A 57 5.75 35.58 16.63
C CYS A 57 6.13 35.65 18.12
N GLY A 58 5.71 34.66 18.90
CA GLY A 58 5.91 34.59 20.35
C GLY A 58 7.28 34.04 20.77
N VAL A 59 8.24 34.05 19.84
CA VAL A 59 9.58 33.51 20.05
C VAL A 59 10.48 34.57 20.66
N ASP A 60 11.17 34.22 21.74
CA ASP A 60 12.17 35.09 22.37
C ASP A 60 13.54 34.91 21.69
N PRO A 61 14.10 35.97 21.05
CA PRO A 61 15.41 35.90 20.41
C PRO A 61 16.55 35.53 21.37
N ARG A 62 16.48 35.92 22.64
CA ARG A 62 17.53 35.59 23.63
C ARG A 62 17.57 34.10 23.91
N ARG A 63 16.41 33.46 23.99
CA ARG A 63 16.32 32.00 24.18
C ARG A 63 16.84 31.24 22.97
N LEU A 64 16.63 31.74 21.75
CA LEU A 64 17.27 31.17 20.57
C LEU A 64 18.79 31.32 20.61
N ALA A 65 19.29 32.47 21.09
CA ALA A 65 20.72 32.68 21.24
C ALA A 65 21.35 31.72 22.26
N SER A 66 20.73 31.55 23.43
CA SER A 66 21.16 30.56 24.43
C SER A 66 21.09 29.12 23.90
N PHE A 67 20.12 28.79 23.05
CA PHE A 67 20.09 27.48 22.38
C PHE A 67 21.29 27.31 21.44
N ALA A 68 21.57 28.31 20.59
CA ALA A 68 22.67 28.30 19.64
C ALA A 68 24.06 28.24 20.30
N ASN A 69 24.18 28.79 21.51
CA ASN A 69 25.40 28.73 22.32
C ASN A 69 25.52 27.43 23.15
N GLY A 70 24.49 26.58 23.18
CA GLY A 70 24.47 25.35 24.00
C GLY A 70 24.29 25.61 25.50
N GLU A 71 23.78 26.78 25.88
CA GLU A 71 23.54 27.15 27.28
C GLU A 71 22.21 26.58 27.81
N ASN A 72 21.15 26.65 27.00
CA ASN A 72 19.82 26.15 27.38
C ASN A 72 19.03 25.70 26.14
N TYR A 73 18.52 24.46 26.16
CA TYR A 73 17.79 23.86 25.05
C TYR A 73 16.26 24.03 25.18
N ASP A 74 15.78 25.25 24.92
CA ASP A 74 14.34 25.53 24.76
C ASP A 74 13.83 25.09 23.38
N TYR A 75 13.52 23.79 23.26
CA TYR A 75 13.00 23.20 22.02
C TYR A 75 11.67 23.81 21.58
N ALA A 76 10.80 24.22 22.51
CA ALA A 76 9.51 24.79 22.16
C ALA A 76 9.69 26.12 21.43
N ASN A 77 10.63 26.95 21.90
CA ASN A 77 10.98 28.21 21.24
C ASN A 77 11.62 27.99 19.86
N LEU A 78 12.56 27.03 19.75
CA LEU A 78 13.20 26.67 18.49
C LEU A 78 12.20 26.12 17.45
N VAL A 79 11.38 25.14 17.84
CA VAL A 79 10.38 24.52 16.95
C VAL A 79 9.35 25.55 16.52
N SER A 80 8.88 26.41 17.43
CA SER A 80 7.94 27.47 17.09
C SER A 80 8.54 28.43 16.05
N PHE A 81 9.81 28.78 16.20
CA PHE A 81 10.52 29.60 15.24
C PHE A 81 10.61 28.95 13.84
N LEU A 82 10.92 27.66 13.79
CA LEU A 82 11.12 26.93 12.54
C LEU A 82 9.83 26.54 11.80
N SER A 83 8.69 26.51 12.49
CA SER A 83 7.45 25.91 11.98
C SER A 83 6.21 26.80 12.04
N THR A 84 6.19 27.86 12.87
CA THR A 84 5.00 28.71 13.01
C THR A 84 4.93 29.73 11.87
N PRO A 85 3.82 29.83 11.12
CA PRO A 85 3.70 30.77 10.00
C PRO A 85 3.98 32.23 10.36
N SER A 86 3.55 32.68 11.56
CA SER A 86 3.82 34.04 12.03
C SER A 86 5.31 34.29 12.29
N CYS A 87 6.06 33.29 12.73
CA CYS A 87 7.51 33.37 12.95
C CYS A 87 8.32 33.28 11.66
N ILE A 88 7.90 32.46 10.70
CA ILE A 88 8.55 32.37 9.38
C ILE A 88 8.56 33.74 8.69
N ARG A 89 7.46 34.50 8.79
CA ARG A 89 7.35 35.85 8.19
C ARG A 89 8.30 36.89 8.78
N VAL A 90 8.67 36.74 10.06
CA VAL A 90 9.57 37.67 10.77
C VAL A 90 10.92 37.05 11.10
N ALA A 91 11.25 35.92 10.48
CA ALA A 91 12.44 35.15 10.79
C ALA A 91 13.72 35.98 10.67
N ALA A 92 13.79 36.88 9.69
CA ALA A 92 14.94 37.75 9.50
C ALA A 92 15.22 38.64 10.73
N GLN A 93 14.18 39.30 11.24
CA GLN A 93 14.25 40.22 12.39
C GLN A 93 14.57 39.47 13.68
N VAL A 94 13.91 38.33 13.91
CA VAL A 94 14.14 37.49 15.08
C VAL A 94 15.55 36.92 15.08
N SER A 95 16.06 36.44 13.93
CA SER A 95 17.45 35.98 13.83
C SER A 95 18.45 37.10 14.11
N GLN A 96 18.22 38.30 13.58
CA GLN A 96 19.11 39.43 13.80
C GLN A 96 19.17 39.80 15.29
N ALA A 97 18.00 39.88 15.94
CA ALA A 97 17.90 40.17 17.37
C ALA A 97 18.57 39.07 18.23
N ALA A 98 18.47 37.80 17.83
CA ALA A 98 19.14 36.70 18.50
C ALA A 98 20.67 36.82 18.35
N VAL A 99 21.17 37.10 17.15
CA VAL A 99 22.61 37.28 16.92
C VAL A 99 23.17 38.48 17.70
N GLN A 100 22.44 39.58 17.75
CA GLN A 100 22.78 40.76 18.59
C GLN A 100 22.78 40.43 20.09
N SER A 101 22.08 39.39 20.50
CA SER A 101 22.09 38.90 21.89
C SER A 101 23.34 38.07 22.24
N GLY A 102 24.30 37.89 21.31
CA GLY A 102 25.61 37.33 21.60
C GLY A 102 25.83 35.88 21.14
N VAL A 103 25.33 35.51 19.97
CA VAL A 103 25.55 34.15 19.41
C VAL A 103 27.00 33.97 18.98
N SER A 104 27.64 32.92 19.51
CA SER A 104 29.00 32.51 19.15
C SER A 104 28.96 31.46 18.05
N PHE A 105 29.06 31.90 16.80
CA PHE A 105 29.07 30.98 15.66
C PHE A 105 30.34 30.14 15.62
N SER A 106 30.18 28.86 15.26
CA SER A 106 31.30 27.95 15.05
C SER A 106 32.25 28.50 13.99
N ASN A 107 33.54 28.56 14.32
CA ASN A 107 34.63 28.97 13.43
C ASN A 107 35.53 27.79 13.02
N LYS A 108 35.17 26.56 13.42
CA LYS A 108 35.94 25.35 13.16
C LYS A 108 35.43 24.62 11.92
N ALA A 109 36.35 24.09 11.12
CA ALA A 109 35.99 23.20 10.01
C ALA A 109 35.40 21.88 10.54
N PRO A 110 34.44 21.26 9.82
CA PRO A 110 33.86 21.71 8.55
C PRO A 110 32.71 22.74 8.71
N TYR A 111 32.26 23.01 9.93
CA TYR A 111 31.09 23.85 10.23
C TYR A 111 31.46 25.30 10.55
N ARG A 112 31.98 26.03 9.54
CA ARG A 112 32.40 27.45 9.66
C ARG A 112 31.24 28.42 9.43
N PHE A 113 30.42 28.60 10.46
CA PHE A 113 29.22 29.46 10.43
C PHE A 113 29.50 30.94 10.65
N ASP A 114 30.68 31.27 11.19
CA ASP A 114 31.21 32.62 11.29
C ASP A 114 31.12 33.37 9.94
N LEU A 115 31.41 32.68 8.84
CA LEU A 115 31.42 33.21 7.47
C LEU A 115 30.03 33.67 6.98
N TYR A 116 28.95 33.11 7.53
CA TYR A 116 27.58 33.42 7.11
C TYR A 116 26.89 34.41 8.05
N SER A 117 27.46 34.61 9.25
CA SER A 117 26.86 35.41 10.32
C SER A 117 26.73 36.90 10.00
N GLU A 118 27.63 37.44 9.17
CA GLU A 118 27.68 38.87 8.87
C GLU A 118 26.44 39.34 8.09
N ALA A 119 25.97 38.53 7.14
CA ALA A 119 24.73 38.82 6.41
C ALA A 119 23.51 38.90 7.34
N THR A 120 23.47 38.04 8.36
CA THR A 120 22.41 38.06 9.38
C THR A 120 22.54 39.28 10.30
N ARG A 121 23.76 39.68 10.67
CA ARG A 121 24.01 40.88 11.51
C ARG A 121 23.60 42.17 10.82
N GLN A 122 23.97 42.31 9.55
CA GLN A 122 23.69 43.48 8.72
C GLN A 122 22.26 43.50 8.17
N ASN A 123 21.48 42.44 8.39
CA ASN A 123 20.15 42.23 7.81
C ASN A 123 20.15 42.32 6.27
N ASP A 124 21.23 41.84 5.64
CA ASP A 124 21.33 41.75 4.18
C ASP A 124 20.50 40.57 3.68
N LEU A 125 19.29 40.86 3.18
CA LEU A 125 18.37 39.83 2.67
C LEU A 125 19.00 38.98 1.57
N LYS A 126 19.75 39.58 0.62
CA LYS A 126 20.36 38.84 -0.49
C LYS A 126 21.49 37.93 0.00
N GLY A 127 22.33 38.44 0.90
CA GLY A 127 23.37 37.65 1.54
C GLY A 127 22.79 36.48 2.34
N ARG A 128 21.67 36.70 3.03
CA ARG A 128 20.96 35.66 3.78
C ARG A 128 20.34 34.60 2.90
N ASP A 129 19.67 34.98 1.81
CA ASP A 129 19.08 34.01 0.88
C ASP A 129 20.18 33.13 0.24
N LYS A 130 21.32 33.74 -0.13
CA LYS A 130 22.48 33.00 -0.64
C LYS A 130 23.06 32.05 0.41
N ALA A 131 23.18 32.51 1.65
CA ALA A 131 23.64 31.69 2.77
C ALA A 131 22.68 30.52 3.04
N ASP A 132 21.37 30.77 3.03
CA ASP A 132 20.34 29.76 3.25
C ASP A 132 20.43 28.64 2.21
N VAL A 133 20.45 28.99 0.91
CA VAL A 133 20.58 28.00 -0.18
C VAL A 133 21.88 27.20 -0.07
N THR A 134 22.98 27.88 0.24
CA THR A 134 24.31 27.22 0.38
C THR A 134 24.32 26.25 1.56
N LEU A 135 23.82 26.67 2.73
CA LEU A 135 23.78 25.86 3.93
C LEU A 135 22.80 24.69 3.77
N GLN A 136 21.62 24.92 3.20
CA GLN A 136 20.63 23.87 2.97
C GLN A 136 21.16 22.78 2.02
N THR A 137 21.95 23.16 1.02
CA THR A 137 22.56 22.20 0.08
C THR A 137 23.71 21.42 0.73
N ASN A 138 24.55 22.08 1.52
CA ASN A 138 25.81 21.48 2.00
C ASN A 138 25.67 20.74 3.34
N ILE A 139 24.85 21.24 4.27
CA ILE A 139 24.76 20.70 5.63
C ILE A 139 24.35 19.21 5.66
N PRO A 140 23.34 18.75 4.90
CA PRO A 140 22.98 17.33 4.90
C PRO A 140 24.15 16.42 4.49
N THR A 141 24.98 16.87 3.54
CA THR A 141 26.17 16.14 3.09
C THR A 141 27.27 16.17 4.15
N LEU A 142 27.51 17.33 4.77
CA LEU A 142 28.50 17.47 5.84
C LEU A 142 28.16 16.62 7.07
N LEU A 143 26.90 16.59 7.49
CA LEU A 143 26.44 15.76 8.61
C LEU A 143 26.58 14.27 8.33
N ARG A 144 26.48 13.84 7.06
CA ARG A 144 26.75 12.45 6.64
C ARG A 144 28.24 12.10 6.71
N GLN A 145 29.11 13.03 6.28
CA GLN A 145 30.56 12.81 6.25
C GLN A 145 31.22 12.99 7.64
N TYR A 146 30.71 13.92 8.43
CA TYR A 146 31.23 14.30 9.75
C TYR A 146 30.08 14.28 10.76
N PRO A 147 29.62 13.08 11.16
CA PRO A 147 28.52 12.95 12.11
C PRO A 147 28.90 13.53 13.47
N LEU A 148 27.97 14.28 14.06
CA LEU A 148 28.15 14.91 15.36
C LEU A 148 27.34 14.18 16.42
N GLY A 149 27.88 14.12 17.64
CA GLY A 149 27.12 13.67 18.81
C GLY A 149 26.03 14.67 19.19
N SER A 150 25.04 14.24 19.99
CA SER A 150 23.90 15.10 20.36
C SER A 150 24.32 16.42 21.02
N ASN A 151 25.37 16.41 21.84
CA ASN A 151 25.87 17.60 22.54
C ASN A 151 26.45 18.65 21.59
N GLU A 152 26.99 18.23 20.44
CA GLU A 152 27.58 19.12 19.43
C GLU A 152 26.54 19.51 18.37
N LEU A 153 25.63 18.59 18.05
CA LEU A 153 24.60 18.79 17.04
C LEU A 153 23.51 19.77 17.49
N LEU A 154 23.12 19.78 18.77
CA LEU A 154 22.07 20.68 19.26
C LEU A 154 22.47 22.16 19.14
N PRO A 155 23.63 22.63 19.64
CA PRO A 155 24.08 24.00 19.40
C PRO A 155 24.18 24.32 17.90
N LEU A 156 24.65 23.36 17.10
CA LEU A 156 24.73 23.50 15.64
C LEU A 156 23.36 23.75 15.00
N ILE A 157 22.33 22.98 15.38
CA ILE A 157 20.94 23.18 14.91
C ILE A 157 20.46 24.58 15.30
N GLY A 158 20.77 25.06 16.50
CA GLY A 158 20.43 26.40 16.96
C GLY A 158 21.10 27.50 16.13
N GLN A 159 22.39 27.36 15.84
CA GLN A 159 23.10 28.30 14.97
C GLN A 159 22.55 28.29 13.55
N LEU A 160 22.28 27.10 13.00
CA LEU A 160 21.64 26.96 11.70
C LEU A 160 20.25 27.58 11.70
N ALA A 161 19.47 27.50 12.78
CA ALA A 161 18.12 28.08 12.80
C ALA A 161 18.18 29.58 12.50
N LEU A 162 19.19 30.27 13.03
CA LEU A 162 19.35 31.71 12.84
C LEU A 162 19.85 32.08 11.44
N LEU A 163 20.71 31.24 10.85
CA LEU A 163 21.37 31.49 9.56
C LEU A 163 20.55 30.97 8.36
N SER A 164 20.02 29.75 8.50
CA SER A 164 19.30 28.98 7.50
C SER A 164 18.23 28.10 8.17
N PRO A 165 16.98 28.59 8.32
CA PRO A 165 15.89 27.79 8.88
C PRO A 165 15.67 26.47 8.12
N GLY A 166 15.93 26.45 6.80
CA GLY A 166 15.90 25.24 5.98
C GLY A 166 16.91 24.20 6.46
N ALA A 167 18.20 24.55 6.49
CA ALA A 167 19.25 23.64 6.94
C ALA A 167 19.06 23.18 8.39
N SER A 168 18.52 24.04 9.26
CA SER A 168 18.19 23.69 10.65
C SER A 168 17.10 22.63 10.73
N ARG A 169 16.03 22.73 9.92
CA ARG A 169 15.00 21.69 9.84
C ARG A 169 15.60 20.37 9.35
N SER A 170 16.42 20.37 8.31
CA SER A 170 17.06 19.14 7.82
C SER A 170 17.98 18.50 8.87
N ALA A 171 18.74 19.31 9.62
CA ALA A 171 19.58 18.84 10.71
C ALA A 171 18.75 18.29 11.89
N LEU A 172 17.61 18.91 12.21
CA LEU A 172 16.67 18.46 13.22
C LEU A 172 15.97 17.15 12.82
N VAL A 173 15.65 16.98 11.54
CA VAL A 173 15.15 15.72 10.96
C VAL A 173 16.20 14.62 11.07
N ASN A 174 17.46 14.90 10.71
CA ASN A 174 18.55 13.94 10.87
C ASN A 174 18.69 13.51 12.34
N PHE A 175 18.65 14.47 13.28
CA PHE A 175 18.66 14.16 14.71
C PHE A 175 17.45 13.29 15.11
N SER A 176 16.25 13.60 14.61
CA SER A 176 15.04 12.81 14.88
C SER A 176 15.16 11.37 14.34
N GLN A 177 15.76 11.19 13.16
CA GLN A 177 16.03 9.87 12.59
C GLN A 177 17.05 9.08 13.43
N GLN A 178 18.10 9.72 13.95
CA GLN A 178 19.03 9.09 14.90
C GLN A 178 18.31 8.59 16.16
N GLN A 179 17.34 9.36 16.67
CA GLN A 179 16.50 8.92 17.80
C GLN A 179 15.65 7.70 17.42
N LEU A 180 15.06 7.69 16.21
CA LEU A 180 14.28 6.56 15.70
C LEU A 180 15.14 5.30 15.50
N TYR A 181 16.36 5.41 14.98
CA TYR A 181 17.27 4.27 14.85
C TYR A 181 17.62 3.65 16.21
N THR A 182 17.89 4.50 17.19
CA THR A 182 18.19 4.06 18.55
C THR A 182 16.96 3.38 19.16
N ALA A 183 15.77 3.96 18.95
CA ALA A 183 14.50 3.43 19.42
C ALA A 183 14.15 2.06 18.82
N ASP A 184 14.36 1.84 17.53
CA ASP A 184 14.05 0.57 16.86
C ASP A 184 14.73 -0.62 17.56
N SER A 185 16.01 -0.47 17.92
CA SER A 185 16.76 -1.51 18.65
C SER A 185 16.15 -1.86 20.00
N LEU A 186 15.48 -0.90 20.65
CA LEU A 186 14.88 -1.04 21.98
C LEU A 186 13.43 -1.53 21.91
N LEU A 187 12.73 -1.21 20.83
CA LEU A 187 11.36 -1.67 20.56
C LEU A 187 11.34 -3.14 20.09
N ASN A 188 12.40 -3.61 19.42
CA ASN A 188 12.49 -4.97 18.91
C ASN A 188 12.82 -6.02 20.00
N VAL A 189 13.33 -5.59 21.16
CA VAL A 189 13.45 -6.47 22.32
C VAL A 189 12.04 -6.64 22.88
N ARG A 190 11.46 -7.85 22.76
CA ARG A 190 10.16 -8.29 23.32
C ARG A 190 10.11 -8.11 24.85
N SER A 191 10.22 -6.88 25.28
CA SER A 191 10.19 -6.43 26.66
C SER A 191 8.77 -6.00 26.96
N SER A 192 8.35 -6.23 28.21
CA SER A 192 7.05 -5.78 28.70
C SER A 192 6.87 -4.25 28.69
N ASP A 193 7.92 -3.47 28.37
CA ASP A 193 7.94 -2.01 28.34
C ASP A 193 8.00 -1.40 26.92
N ALA A 194 7.75 -2.19 25.87
CA ALA A 194 7.77 -1.69 24.49
C ALA A 194 6.80 -0.49 24.27
N ALA A 195 5.61 -0.55 24.87
CA ALA A 195 4.64 0.55 24.83
C ALA A 195 5.14 1.81 25.56
N GLY A 196 5.79 1.65 26.72
CA GLY A 196 6.39 2.76 27.47
C GLY A 196 7.55 3.40 26.70
N MET A 197 8.35 2.60 26.00
CA MET A 197 9.39 3.08 25.10
C MET A 197 8.82 3.84 23.91
N ALA A 198 7.80 3.31 23.24
CA ALA A 198 7.12 3.98 22.14
C ALA A 198 6.57 5.36 22.59
N GLY A 199 5.97 5.44 23.78
CA GLY A 199 5.52 6.70 24.36
C GLY A 199 6.64 7.70 24.67
N ARG A 200 7.82 7.24 25.11
CA ARG A 200 9.01 8.11 25.31
C ARG A 200 9.53 8.65 23.98
N VAL A 201 9.64 7.80 22.97
CA VAL A 201 10.06 8.18 21.62
C VAL A 201 9.08 9.20 21.04
N ALA A 202 7.78 8.95 21.16
CA ALA A 202 6.73 9.87 20.72
C ALA A 202 6.86 11.26 21.36
N LYS A 203 7.07 11.31 22.69
CA LYS A 203 7.30 12.59 23.41
C LYS A 203 8.53 13.31 22.89
N THR A 204 9.62 12.60 22.61
CA THR A 204 10.83 13.18 22.03
C THR A 204 10.58 13.74 20.63
N LEU A 205 9.93 12.99 19.73
CA LEU A 205 9.64 13.44 18.37
C LEU A 205 8.71 14.66 18.36
N VAL A 206 7.69 14.68 19.21
CA VAL A 206 6.80 15.85 19.38
C VAL A 206 7.58 17.05 19.92
N LYS A 207 8.49 16.83 20.88
CA LYS A 207 9.38 17.89 21.39
C LYS A 207 10.31 18.45 20.31
N LEU A 208 10.75 17.61 19.37
CA LEU A 208 11.53 18.01 18.20
C LEU A 208 10.66 18.60 17.06
N GLY A 209 9.34 18.68 17.25
CA GLY A 209 8.44 19.29 16.28
C GLY A 209 8.15 18.43 15.05
N VAL A 210 8.42 17.12 15.11
CA VAL A 210 8.18 16.20 13.99
C VAL A 210 6.71 16.16 13.57
N ASN A 211 5.79 16.51 14.48
CA ASN A 211 4.35 16.67 14.23
C ASN A 211 3.95 18.04 13.61
N ARG A 212 4.91 18.93 13.35
CA ARG A 212 4.64 20.26 12.78
C ARG A 212 4.87 20.23 11.27
N GLY A 213 3.90 20.74 10.50
CA GLY A 213 3.88 20.66 9.03
C GLY A 213 5.23 20.90 8.33
N PRO A 214 5.92 22.03 8.53
CA PRO A 214 7.20 22.28 7.87
C PRO A 214 8.33 21.28 8.21
N ILE A 215 8.35 20.75 9.43
CA ILE A 215 9.34 19.75 9.85
C ILE A 215 8.93 18.36 9.38
N ALA A 216 7.63 18.03 9.44
CA ALA A 216 7.07 16.80 8.90
C ALA A 216 7.32 16.67 7.38
N ALA A 217 7.16 17.76 6.63
CA ALA A 217 7.47 17.81 5.20
C ALA A 217 8.96 17.58 4.93
N GLU A 218 9.84 18.19 5.72
CA GLU A 218 11.28 17.96 5.61
C GLU A 218 11.66 16.51 5.98
N PHE A 219 10.97 15.92 6.96
CA PHE A 219 11.11 14.52 7.33
C PHE A 219 10.71 13.60 6.16
N ALA A 220 9.58 13.88 5.52
CA ALA A 220 9.12 13.17 4.33
C ALA A 220 10.11 13.32 3.15
N ASN A 221 10.63 14.52 2.88
CA ASN A 221 11.67 14.72 1.86
C ASN A 221 12.91 13.86 2.10
N SER A 222 13.33 13.75 3.36
CA SER A 222 14.45 12.88 3.72
C SER A 222 14.13 11.39 3.52
N VAL A 223 12.89 10.96 3.76
CA VAL A 223 12.41 9.60 3.45
C VAL A 223 12.42 9.34 1.94
N GLU A 224 11.97 10.30 1.12
CA GLU A 224 12.06 10.20 -0.35
C GLU A 224 13.53 10.04 -0.81
N GLU A 225 14.46 10.84 -0.26
CA GLU A 225 15.90 10.72 -0.58
C GLU A 225 16.46 9.35 -0.17
N MET A 226 16.13 8.86 1.03
CA MET A 226 16.56 7.53 1.48
C MET A 226 16.04 6.42 0.57
N ALA A 227 14.80 6.54 0.09
CA ALA A 227 14.24 5.60 -0.88
C ALA A 227 14.98 5.67 -2.21
N LEU A 228 15.21 6.86 -2.77
CA LEU A 228 15.99 7.04 -4.00
C LEU A 228 17.40 6.42 -3.91
N LEU A 229 18.02 6.48 -2.73
CA LEU A 229 19.35 5.90 -2.45
C LEU A 229 19.28 4.43 -2.01
N ALA A 230 18.12 3.79 -2.08
CA ALA A 230 17.87 2.40 -1.66
C ALA A 230 18.35 2.08 -0.23
N GLN A 231 18.21 3.02 0.70
CA GLN A 231 18.60 2.83 2.11
C GLN A 231 17.56 2.03 2.91
N ALA A 232 17.27 0.82 2.44
CA ALA A 232 16.22 -0.05 2.94
C ALA A 232 16.29 -0.30 4.46
N ASP A 233 17.45 -0.67 4.99
CA ASP A 233 17.63 -0.95 6.42
C ASP A 233 17.27 0.27 7.28
N SER A 234 17.66 1.45 6.83
CA SER A 234 17.36 2.71 7.48
C SER A 234 15.85 3.00 7.45
N LEU A 235 15.22 2.83 6.29
CA LEU A 235 13.79 3.05 6.11
C LEU A 235 12.97 2.10 6.99
N GLY A 236 13.28 0.81 7.01
CA GLY A 236 12.59 -0.17 7.84
C GLY A 236 12.60 0.20 9.32
N LYS A 237 13.77 0.60 9.85
CA LYS A 237 13.92 1.05 11.25
C LYS A 237 13.11 2.30 11.54
N ILE A 238 13.16 3.29 10.63
CA ILE A 238 12.42 4.54 10.77
C ILE A 238 10.92 4.28 10.82
N PHE A 239 10.37 3.52 9.89
CA PHE A 239 8.93 3.29 9.82
C PHE A 239 8.41 2.46 10.99
N ARG A 240 9.15 1.45 11.46
CA ARG A 240 8.76 0.70 12.66
C ARG A 240 8.71 1.58 13.90
N ALA A 241 9.79 2.32 14.17
CA ALA A 241 9.86 3.18 15.35
C ALA A 241 8.87 4.37 15.26
N LEU A 242 8.69 4.95 14.07
CA LEU A 242 7.74 6.04 13.86
C LEU A 242 6.30 5.55 13.96
N GLY A 243 5.98 4.38 13.41
CA GLY A 243 4.65 3.76 13.53
C GLY A 243 4.29 3.51 14.99
N ALA A 244 5.18 2.85 15.75
CA ALA A 244 4.98 2.63 17.18
C ALA A 244 4.80 3.96 17.96
N ALA A 245 5.62 4.97 17.66
CA ALA A 245 5.50 6.29 18.28
C ALA A 245 4.19 7.01 17.91
N ALA A 246 3.71 6.86 16.68
CA ALA A 246 2.46 7.46 16.21
C ALA A 246 1.21 6.74 16.78
N VAL A 247 1.27 5.42 17.00
CA VAL A 247 0.25 4.70 17.79
C VAL A 247 0.20 5.21 19.24
N ALA A 248 1.36 5.47 19.83
CA ALA A 248 1.44 6.03 21.18
C ALA A 248 1.04 7.52 21.27
N ASN A 249 1.11 8.26 20.15
CA ASN A 249 0.73 9.66 20.07
C ASN A 249 0.22 10.05 18.67
N ASN A 250 -1.11 10.16 18.55
CA ASN A 250 -1.80 10.41 17.29
C ASN A 250 -1.37 11.70 16.57
N SER A 251 -0.73 12.66 17.25
CA SER A 251 -0.22 13.87 16.57
C SER A 251 0.90 13.59 15.57
N LEU A 252 1.54 12.42 15.62
CA LEU A 252 2.57 11.99 14.67
C LEU A 252 1.99 11.23 13.46
N VAL A 253 0.69 10.92 13.44
CA VAL A 253 0.05 10.17 12.35
C VAL A 253 0.18 10.90 11.02
N SER A 254 0.01 12.22 11.00
CA SER A 254 0.19 13.03 9.79
C SER A 254 1.60 12.90 9.23
N THR A 255 2.63 12.88 10.07
CA THR A 255 4.01 12.71 9.65
C THR A 255 4.28 11.31 9.10
N PHE A 256 3.70 10.27 9.72
CA PHE A 256 3.79 8.91 9.20
C PHE A 256 3.14 8.82 7.81
N ASN A 257 1.93 9.38 7.64
CA ASN A 257 1.21 9.41 6.36
C ASN A 257 2.00 10.17 5.28
N LEU A 258 2.56 11.34 5.60
CA LEU A 258 3.41 12.09 4.67
C LEU A 258 4.68 11.32 4.29
N SER A 259 5.28 10.61 5.25
CA SER A 259 6.47 9.81 5.02
C SER A 259 6.17 8.60 4.12
N ALA A 260 5.01 7.96 4.29
CA ALA A 260 4.56 6.85 3.44
C ALA A 260 4.40 7.29 1.96
N GLY A 261 3.74 8.42 1.71
CA GLY A 261 3.64 8.98 0.35
C GLY A 261 5.01 9.36 -0.25
N ALA A 262 5.91 9.89 0.58
CA ALA A 262 7.27 10.20 0.14
C ALA A 262 8.10 8.94 -0.17
N LEU A 263 7.92 7.85 0.59
CA LEU A 263 8.52 6.55 0.31
C LEU A 263 8.01 5.99 -1.03
N ASN A 264 6.70 5.99 -1.26
CA ASN A 264 6.09 5.56 -2.53
C ASN A 264 6.67 6.34 -3.71
N LYS A 265 6.67 7.67 -3.61
CA LYS A 265 7.25 8.55 -4.63
C LYS A 265 8.74 8.27 -4.88
N GLY A 266 9.52 8.05 -3.81
CA GLY A 266 10.93 7.72 -3.91
C GLY A 266 11.18 6.39 -4.62
N ILE A 267 10.40 5.36 -4.31
CA ILE A 267 10.46 4.04 -4.97
C ILE A 267 10.07 4.16 -6.45
N SER A 268 8.95 4.80 -6.74
CA SER A 268 8.47 4.98 -8.12
C SER A 268 9.51 5.68 -9.01
N ARG A 269 10.25 6.64 -8.45
CA ARG A 269 11.34 7.33 -9.16
C ARG A 269 12.64 6.53 -9.20
N GLY A 270 12.92 5.73 -8.18
CA GLY A 270 14.18 5.00 -7.98
C GLY A 270 14.22 3.60 -8.59
N ILE A 271 13.07 2.96 -8.82
CA ILE A 271 12.96 1.53 -9.15
C ILE A 271 13.80 1.10 -10.35
N ALA A 272 13.91 1.94 -11.38
CA ALA A 272 14.70 1.67 -12.58
C ALA A 272 16.22 1.61 -12.32
N SER A 273 16.68 2.15 -11.18
CA SER A 273 18.08 2.17 -10.76
C SER A 273 18.44 1.12 -9.71
N TYR A 274 17.44 0.42 -9.16
CA TYR A 274 17.68 -0.62 -8.15
C TYR A 274 18.23 -1.88 -8.80
N ASP A 275 19.35 -2.38 -8.26
CA ASP A 275 19.75 -3.75 -8.51
C ASP A 275 18.80 -4.74 -7.80
N PRO A 276 18.84 -6.04 -8.13
CA PRO A 276 17.95 -7.02 -7.50
C PRO A 276 18.08 -7.09 -5.96
N GLN A 277 19.27 -6.86 -5.40
CA GLN A 277 19.48 -6.89 -3.95
C GLN A 277 18.89 -5.65 -3.26
N ALA A 278 19.03 -4.48 -3.88
CA ALA A 278 18.41 -3.24 -3.44
C ALA A 278 16.88 -3.35 -3.50
N LYS A 279 16.34 -3.94 -4.58
CA LYS A 279 14.90 -4.20 -4.74
C LYS A 279 14.36 -5.14 -3.65
N ASP A 280 15.06 -6.25 -3.36
CA ASP A 280 14.72 -7.16 -2.23
C ASP A 280 14.68 -6.42 -0.89
N SER A 281 15.71 -5.61 -0.64
CA SER A 281 15.85 -4.90 0.64
C SER A 281 14.76 -3.84 0.79
N MET A 282 14.49 -3.09 -0.28
CA MET A 282 13.42 -2.08 -0.32
C MET A 282 12.04 -2.71 -0.13
N LEU A 283 11.79 -3.88 -0.72
CA LEU A 283 10.57 -4.63 -0.49
C LEU A 283 10.38 -4.99 0.99
N MET A 284 11.43 -5.47 1.67
CA MET A 284 11.39 -5.73 3.11
C MET A 284 11.17 -4.45 3.95
N ALA A 285 11.71 -3.32 3.51
CA ALA A 285 11.53 -2.03 4.18
C ALA A 285 10.10 -1.51 4.07
N VAL A 286 9.50 -1.55 2.87
CA VAL A 286 8.09 -1.20 2.64
C VAL A 286 7.20 -2.13 3.43
N TYR A 287 7.49 -3.44 3.43
CA TYR A 287 6.73 -4.40 4.20
C TYR A 287 6.76 -4.10 5.71
N SER A 288 7.93 -3.76 6.24
CA SER A 288 8.07 -3.36 7.65
C SER A 288 7.23 -2.11 7.96
N ALA A 289 7.11 -1.19 7.01
CA ALA A 289 6.25 -0.01 7.14
C ALA A 289 4.76 -0.37 7.11
N VAL A 290 4.35 -1.30 6.24
CA VAL A 290 2.98 -1.83 6.16
C VAL A 290 2.58 -2.48 7.48
N LEU A 291 3.45 -3.31 8.07
CA LEU A 291 3.19 -3.91 9.39
C LEU A 291 2.98 -2.85 10.47
N ALA A 292 3.88 -1.86 10.53
CA ALA A 292 3.78 -0.78 11.50
C ALA A 292 2.49 0.06 11.33
N ALA A 293 2.04 0.24 10.09
CA ALA A 293 0.79 0.93 9.77
C ALA A 293 -0.45 0.06 10.09
N ASN A 294 -0.39 -1.25 9.89
CA ASN A 294 -1.49 -2.15 10.23
C ASN A 294 -1.74 -2.21 11.75
N GLU A 295 -0.70 -2.08 12.58
CA GLU A 295 -0.83 -2.02 14.05
C GLU A 295 -1.60 -0.78 14.55
N GLY A 296 -1.59 0.34 13.81
CA GLY A 296 -2.28 1.56 14.22
C GLY A 296 -3.69 1.75 13.70
N ASN A 297 -4.29 0.70 13.13
CA ASN A 297 -5.70 0.66 12.71
C ASN A 297 -6.09 1.79 11.73
N GLU A 298 -7.33 2.30 11.83
CA GLU A 298 -7.94 3.24 10.89
C GLU A 298 -7.17 4.57 10.71
N LEU A 299 -6.33 4.95 11.68
CA LEU A 299 -5.57 6.20 11.63
C LEU A 299 -4.53 6.23 10.50
N PHE A 300 -4.03 5.05 10.09
CA PHE A 300 -3.01 4.93 9.04
C PHE A 300 -3.57 4.51 7.68
N GLN A 301 -4.88 4.57 7.45
CA GLN A 301 -5.47 4.22 6.14
C GLN A 301 -4.82 4.96 4.95
N PRO A 302 -4.52 6.28 5.04
CA PRO A 302 -3.82 6.96 3.95
C PRO A 302 -2.40 6.42 3.72
N ALA A 303 -1.64 6.15 4.78
CA ALA A 303 -0.32 5.55 4.65
C ALA A 303 -0.38 4.14 4.07
N MET A 304 -1.35 3.33 4.49
CA MET A 304 -1.53 1.97 3.98
C MET A 304 -1.78 1.97 2.48
N ALA A 305 -2.60 2.90 1.97
CA ALA A 305 -2.81 3.02 0.52
C ALA A 305 -1.49 3.31 -0.22
N GLU A 306 -0.73 4.30 0.24
CA GLU A 306 0.57 4.69 -0.34
C GLU A 306 1.62 3.57 -0.28
N LEU A 307 1.71 2.88 0.87
CA LEU A 307 2.66 1.78 1.04
C LEU A 307 2.28 0.56 0.20
N ASN A 308 0.99 0.29 0.05
CA ASN A 308 0.51 -0.79 -0.81
C ASN A 308 0.78 -0.47 -2.29
N GLU A 309 0.63 0.79 -2.71
CA GLU A 309 0.98 1.22 -4.07
C GLU A 309 2.49 1.10 -4.31
N ALA A 310 3.31 1.40 -3.30
CA ALA A 310 4.76 1.22 -3.38
C ALA A 310 5.19 -0.26 -3.55
N LEU A 311 4.38 -1.22 -3.09
CA LEU A 311 4.66 -2.66 -3.25
C LEU A 311 4.57 -3.12 -4.70
N ASP A 312 3.68 -2.55 -5.51
CA ASP A 312 3.43 -3.00 -6.89
C ASP A 312 4.71 -3.02 -7.76
N PRO A 313 5.46 -1.91 -7.94
CA PRO A 313 6.70 -1.92 -8.71
C PRO A 313 7.81 -2.78 -8.08
N LEU A 314 7.77 -2.97 -6.75
CA LEU A 314 8.73 -3.80 -6.02
C LEU A 314 8.44 -5.30 -6.15
N LEU A 315 7.18 -5.69 -6.32
CA LEU A 315 6.75 -7.08 -6.47
C LEU A 315 6.75 -7.54 -7.94
N ASP A 316 6.77 -6.61 -8.91
CA ASP A 316 6.83 -6.97 -10.33
C ASP A 316 8.04 -7.88 -10.65
N GLY A 317 7.74 -9.03 -11.25
CA GLY A 317 8.69 -10.07 -11.65
C GLY A 317 9.27 -10.92 -10.51
N TYR A 318 8.82 -10.77 -9.25
CA TYR A 318 9.36 -11.53 -8.13
C TYR A 318 8.67 -12.88 -7.91
N PRO A 319 9.43 -13.99 -7.84
CA PRO A 319 8.83 -15.28 -7.52
C PRO A 319 8.45 -15.34 -6.04
N VAL A 320 7.21 -15.78 -5.78
CA VAL A 320 6.62 -16.02 -4.44
C VAL A 320 7.53 -16.86 -3.52
N ARG A 321 8.44 -17.67 -4.09
CA ARG A 321 9.32 -18.61 -3.36
C ARG A 321 10.73 -18.10 -3.10
N ALA A 322 11.06 -16.85 -3.38
CA ALA A 322 12.38 -16.31 -3.05
C ALA A 322 12.61 -16.46 -1.54
N THR A 323 13.65 -17.22 -1.14
CA THR A 323 13.87 -17.64 0.26
C THR A 323 13.96 -16.49 1.24
N ARG A 324 14.45 -15.32 0.80
CA ARG A 324 14.53 -14.09 1.60
C ARG A 324 13.18 -13.41 1.84
N LEU A 325 12.22 -13.63 0.94
CA LEU A 325 10.90 -13.00 0.96
C LEU A 325 9.80 -13.96 1.45
N LYS A 326 10.13 -15.24 1.69
CA LYS A 326 9.13 -16.23 2.08
C LYS A 326 8.38 -15.84 3.35
N ASN A 327 9.08 -15.43 4.41
CA ASN A 327 8.43 -15.05 5.67
C ASN A 327 7.50 -13.84 5.49
N MET A 328 7.93 -12.87 4.66
CA MET A 328 7.09 -11.73 4.29
C MET A 328 5.83 -12.20 3.55
N TRP A 329 5.99 -13.10 2.59
CA TRP A 329 4.88 -13.68 1.84
C TRP A 329 3.86 -14.38 2.75
N ASP A 330 4.33 -15.22 3.68
CA ASP A 330 3.48 -15.95 4.62
C ASP A 330 2.65 -14.98 5.48
N GLU A 331 3.28 -13.89 5.97
CA GLU A 331 2.60 -12.86 6.76
C GLU A 331 1.67 -11.96 5.93
N ILE A 332 2.02 -11.62 4.67
CA ILE A 332 1.13 -10.91 3.73
C ILE A 332 -0.13 -11.74 3.47
N LEU A 333 0.02 -13.03 3.15
CA LEU A 333 -1.12 -13.91 2.88
C LEU A 333 -2.01 -14.03 4.11
N LYS A 334 -1.42 -14.11 5.31
CA LYS A 334 -2.17 -14.06 6.56
C LYS A 334 -2.96 -12.76 6.69
N MET A 335 -2.33 -11.61 6.47
CA MET A 335 -2.99 -10.30 6.54
C MET A 335 -4.16 -10.18 5.54
N LEU A 336 -3.96 -10.61 4.28
CA LEU A 336 -5.01 -10.61 3.26
C LEU A 336 -6.13 -11.64 3.53
N SER A 337 -5.83 -12.71 4.25
CA SER A 337 -6.84 -13.70 4.66
C SER A 337 -7.73 -13.18 5.80
N GLU A 338 -7.18 -12.35 6.69
CA GLU A 338 -7.84 -11.83 7.89
C GLU A 338 -8.54 -10.48 7.66
N ASN A 339 -8.02 -9.66 6.74
CA ASN A 339 -8.52 -8.32 6.47
C ASN A 339 -9.00 -8.23 5.00
N ALA A 340 -10.20 -7.69 4.78
CA ALA A 340 -10.79 -7.50 3.44
C ALA A 340 -10.58 -6.09 2.86
N SER A 341 -9.95 -5.15 3.59
CA SER A 341 -9.75 -3.76 3.15
C SER A 341 -8.45 -3.50 2.38
N GLN A 342 -7.52 -4.46 2.36
CA GLN A 342 -6.21 -4.37 1.71
C GLN A 342 -6.24 -4.61 0.18
N THR A 343 -7.11 -3.92 -0.55
CA THR A 343 -7.31 -4.16 -2.01
C THR A 343 -6.04 -3.93 -2.83
N VAL A 344 -5.31 -2.84 -2.57
CA VAL A 344 -4.09 -2.49 -3.33
C VAL A 344 -2.97 -3.50 -3.09
N MET A 345 -2.80 -3.99 -1.86
CA MET A 345 -1.84 -5.05 -1.56
C MET A 345 -2.23 -6.36 -2.24
N ALA A 346 -3.52 -6.69 -2.25
CA ALA A 346 -4.03 -7.87 -2.94
C ALA A 346 -3.78 -7.80 -4.46
N ASP A 347 -3.87 -6.61 -5.06
CA ASP A 347 -3.57 -6.39 -6.47
C ASP A 347 -2.07 -6.57 -6.77
N ALA A 348 -1.20 -5.96 -5.98
CA ALA A 348 0.25 -6.11 -6.11
C ALA A 348 0.71 -7.57 -5.90
N VAL A 349 0.10 -8.26 -4.94
CA VAL A 349 0.29 -9.70 -4.72
C VAL A 349 -0.19 -10.49 -5.93
N ALA A 350 -1.35 -10.16 -6.49
CA ALA A 350 -1.91 -10.85 -7.65
C ALA A 350 -0.98 -10.75 -8.87
N VAL A 351 -0.38 -9.58 -9.11
CA VAL A 351 0.58 -9.34 -10.21
C VAL A 351 1.86 -10.16 -10.02
N SER A 352 2.32 -10.33 -8.79
CA SER A 352 3.55 -11.09 -8.48
C SER A 352 3.35 -12.60 -8.36
N LEU A 353 2.11 -13.11 -8.48
CA LEU A 353 1.89 -14.54 -8.55
C LEU A 353 2.54 -15.10 -9.83
N THR A 354 3.29 -16.19 -9.65
CA THR A 354 3.97 -16.87 -10.73
C THR A 354 3.44 -18.30 -10.91
N PRO A 355 3.73 -18.99 -12.03
CA PRO A 355 3.29 -20.37 -12.28
C PRO A 355 3.73 -21.39 -11.20
N GLU A 356 4.74 -21.05 -10.40
CA GLU A 356 5.22 -21.85 -9.27
C GLU A 356 4.20 -22.02 -8.14
N ILE A 357 3.06 -21.30 -8.18
CA ILE A 357 1.94 -21.51 -7.25
C ILE A 357 1.48 -22.97 -7.20
N LEU A 358 1.59 -23.71 -8.31
CA LEU A 358 1.20 -25.13 -8.38
C LEU A 358 1.91 -26.01 -7.32
N PHE A 359 3.09 -25.60 -6.88
CA PHE A 359 3.93 -26.40 -6.00
C PHE A 359 3.85 -25.96 -4.54
N LEU A 360 3.03 -24.95 -4.19
CA LEU A 360 2.93 -24.40 -2.83
C LEU A 360 2.69 -25.49 -1.79
N SER A 361 3.19 -25.25 -0.58
CA SER A 361 2.84 -26.10 0.55
C SER A 361 1.33 -26.04 0.78
N GLU A 362 0.78 -27.04 1.43
CA GLU A 362 -0.67 -27.08 1.70
C GLU A 362 -1.13 -25.87 2.52
N GLU A 363 -0.32 -25.43 3.48
CA GLU A 363 -0.56 -24.26 4.33
C GLU A 363 -0.60 -22.97 3.49
N ASP A 364 0.45 -22.69 2.71
CA ASP A 364 0.54 -21.47 1.88
C ASP A 364 -0.58 -21.43 0.84
N ARG A 365 -0.95 -22.60 0.29
CA ARG A 365 -2.06 -22.74 -0.66
C ARG A 365 -3.39 -22.37 0.00
N VAL A 366 -3.65 -22.87 1.20
CA VAL A 366 -4.89 -22.54 1.93
C VAL A 366 -4.94 -21.05 2.26
N ALA A 367 -3.85 -20.47 2.74
CA ALA A 367 -3.77 -19.03 3.01
C ALA A 367 -4.04 -18.19 1.74
N LEU A 368 -3.41 -18.56 0.63
CA LEU A 368 -3.61 -17.88 -0.67
C LEU A 368 -5.05 -17.97 -1.17
N LEU A 369 -5.71 -19.11 -1.01
CA LEU A 369 -7.12 -19.28 -1.40
C LEU A 369 -8.07 -18.54 -0.46
N MET A 370 -7.76 -18.46 0.84
CA MET A 370 -8.53 -17.65 1.78
C MET A 370 -8.43 -16.16 1.42
N ALA A 371 -7.23 -15.67 1.09
CA ALA A 371 -7.06 -14.31 0.57
C ALA A 371 -7.85 -14.09 -0.74
N ALA A 372 -7.84 -15.06 -1.67
CA ALA A 372 -8.61 -14.99 -2.91
C ALA A 372 -10.14 -15.02 -2.73
N ARG A 373 -10.65 -15.49 -1.59
CA ARG A 373 -12.08 -15.35 -1.24
C ARG A 373 -12.42 -13.89 -0.98
N ASN A 374 -11.53 -13.16 -0.32
CA ASN A 374 -11.69 -11.74 -0.01
C ASN A 374 -11.48 -10.88 -1.27
N TYR A 375 -10.52 -11.24 -2.13
CA TYR A 375 -10.07 -10.40 -3.24
C TYR A 375 -10.25 -11.05 -4.62
N HIS A 376 -11.05 -10.42 -5.49
CA HIS A 376 -11.27 -10.90 -6.86
C HIS A 376 -9.98 -10.95 -7.71
N PRO A 377 -9.11 -9.92 -7.69
CA PRO A 377 -7.91 -9.91 -8.53
C PRO A 377 -6.95 -11.07 -8.21
N MET A 378 -6.82 -11.43 -6.93
CA MET A 378 -6.08 -12.63 -6.52
C MET A 378 -6.71 -13.91 -7.07
N ALA A 379 -8.04 -14.07 -7.00
CA ALA A 379 -8.71 -15.24 -7.57
C ALA A 379 -8.46 -15.38 -9.07
N VAL A 380 -8.47 -14.27 -9.81
CA VAL A 380 -8.17 -14.24 -11.25
C VAL A 380 -6.71 -14.60 -11.52
N ALA A 381 -5.77 -14.01 -10.78
CA ALA A 381 -4.35 -14.27 -10.96
C ALA A 381 -3.97 -15.72 -10.64
N ILE A 382 -4.57 -16.34 -9.62
CA ILE A 382 -4.40 -17.78 -9.32
C ILE A 382 -4.85 -18.63 -10.51
N GLN A 383 -6.02 -18.33 -11.08
CA GLN A 383 -6.56 -19.05 -12.24
C GLN A 383 -5.65 -18.92 -13.47
N GLN A 384 -5.18 -17.71 -13.77
CA GLN A 384 -4.28 -17.47 -14.91
C GLN A 384 -2.93 -18.18 -14.73
N ASN A 385 -2.30 -18.03 -13.57
CA ASN A 385 -1.02 -18.68 -13.28
C ASN A 385 -1.12 -20.21 -13.27
N PHE A 386 -2.25 -20.76 -12.83
CA PHE A 386 -2.53 -22.19 -12.96
C PHE A 386 -2.48 -22.65 -14.42
N LEU A 387 -3.15 -21.92 -15.34
CA LEU A 387 -3.17 -22.27 -16.76
C LEU A 387 -1.80 -22.11 -17.42
N ILE A 388 -1.07 -21.04 -17.08
CA ILE A 388 0.31 -20.83 -17.57
C ILE A 388 1.19 -22.01 -17.13
N ALA A 389 1.09 -22.42 -15.86
CA ALA A 389 1.83 -23.53 -15.32
C ALA A 389 1.47 -24.87 -16.00
N PHE A 390 0.17 -25.11 -16.21
CA PHE A 390 -0.32 -26.27 -16.95
C PHE A 390 0.23 -26.30 -18.37
N ASN A 391 0.10 -25.20 -19.11
CA ASN A 391 0.55 -25.08 -20.50
C ASN A 391 2.07 -25.26 -20.62
N ARG A 392 2.84 -24.79 -19.64
CA ARG A 392 4.29 -25.03 -19.57
C ARG A 392 4.61 -26.52 -19.40
N LEU A 393 3.91 -27.21 -18.51
CA LEU A 393 4.09 -28.65 -18.28
C LEU A 393 3.63 -29.48 -19.48
N TRP A 394 2.53 -29.09 -20.13
CA TRP A 394 2.04 -29.70 -21.36
C TRP A 394 3.04 -29.56 -22.51
N LYS A 395 3.57 -28.35 -22.76
CA LYS A 395 4.63 -28.12 -23.76
C LYS A 395 5.89 -28.94 -23.48
N ASN A 396 6.28 -29.08 -22.22
CA ASN A 396 7.42 -29.94 -21.84
C ASN A 396 7.15 -31.43 -22.10
N TYR A 397 5.91 -31.88 -21.91
CA TYR A 397 5.47 -33.22 -22.26
C TYR A 397 5.46 -33.45 -23.78
N GLU A 398 4.86 -32.53 -24.56
CA GLU A 398 4.83 -32.62 -26.03
C GLU A 398 6.23 -32.60 -26.65
N SER A 399 7.12 -31.76 -26.13
CA SER A 399 8.52 -31.68 -26.55
C SER A 399 9.40 -32.82 -26.03
N ARG A 400 8.82 -33.83 -25.37
CA ARG A 400 9.50 -35.01 -24.78
C ARG A 400 10.57 -34.67 -23.73
N LYS A 401 10.55 -33.45 -23.18
CA LYS A 401 11.38 -33.06 -22.03
C LYS A 401 10.86 -33.66 -20.72
N LEU A 402 9.59 -34.07 -20.70
CA LEU A 402 8.92 -34.69 -19.56
C LEU A 402 8.30 -36.01 -20.00
N SER A 403 8.57 -37.10 -19.26
CA SER A 403 7.94 -38.39 -19.56
C SER A 403 6.43 -38.39 -19.28
N LYS A 404 5.70 -39.30 -19.93
CA LYS A 404 4.26 -39.47 -19.71
C LYS A 404 3.94 -39.79 -18.26
N GLU A 405 4.72 -40.69 -17.65
CA GLU A 405 4.55 -41.13 -16.26
C GLU A 405 4.71 -39.93 -15.33
N ARG A 406 5.75 -39.11 -15.54
CA ARG A 406 6.01 -37.94 -14.71
C ARG A 406 4.94 -36.86 -14.90
N PHE A 407 4.48 -36.64 -16.14
CA PHE A 407 3.39 -35.70 -16.40
C PHE A 407 2.10 -36.13 -15.68
N MET A 408 1.72 -37.40 -15.78
CA MET A 408 0.53 -37.95 -15.12
C MET A 408 0.65 -37.91 -13.60
N GLU A 409 1.85 -38.15 -13.05
CA GLU A 409 2.14 -37.98 -11.63
C GLU A 409 1.92 -36.53 -11.18
N LEU A 410 2.48 -35.55 -11.90
CA LEU A 410 2.32 -34.12 -11.59
C LEU A 410 0.86 -33.67 -11.71
N ARG A 411 0.16 -34.14 -12.75
CA ARG A 411 -1.27 -33.86 -12.96
C ARG A 411 -2.11 -34.35 -11.79
N ARG A 412 -1.87 -35.58 -11.32
CA ARG A 412 -2.60 -36.16 -10.20
C ARG A 412 -2.23 -35.52 -8.86
N LYS A 413 -0.94 -35.28 -8.62
CA LYS A 413 -0.43 -34.83 -7.32
C LYS A 413 -0.65 -33.34 -7.08
N PHE A 414 -0.53 -32.51 -8.11
CA PHE A 414 -0.57 -31.05 -7.97
C PHE A 414 -1.77 -30.44 -8.70
N MET A 415 -1.99 -30.73 -9.98
CA MET A 415 -2.98 -30.00 -10.79
C MET A 415 -4.43 -30.28 -10.37
N LYS A 416 -4.82 -31.55 -10.24
CA LYS A 416 -6.20 -31.91 -9.87
C LYS A 416 -6.61 -31.36 -8.49
N PRO A 417 -5.80 -31.53 -7.42
CA PRO A 417 -6.10 -30.89 -6.13
C PRO A 417 -6.25 -29.37 -6.26
N TRP A 418 -5.38 -28.71 -7.01
CA TRP A 418 -5.49 -27.27 -7.25
C TRP A 418 -6.80 -26.86 -7.92
N VAL A 419 -7.25 -27.60 -8.94
CA VAL A 419 -8.56 -27.33 -9.58
C VAL A 419 -9.69 -27.48 -8.56
N SER A 420 -9.68 -28.56 -7.78
CA SER A 420 -10.71 -28.77 -6.76
C SER A 420 -10.77 -27.59 -5.78
N HIS A 421 -9.62 -27.14 -5.28
CA HIS A 421 -9.55 -26.02 -4.35
C HIS A 421 -9.95 -24.67 -4.98
N ILE A 422 -9.56 -24.40 -6.24
CA ILE A 422 -9.99 -23.17 -6.93
C ILE A 422 -11.52 -23.15 -7.07
N LEU A 423 -12.16 -24.30 -7.34
CA LEU A 423 -13.61 -24.40 -7.40
C LEU A 423 -14.30 -24.07 -6.06
N GLU A 424 -13.60 -24.18 -4.92
CA GLU A 424 -14.12 -23.78 -3.59
C GLU A 424 -14.17 -22.27 -3.37
N LEU A 425 -13.58 -21.46 -4.26
CA LEU A 425 -13.72 -19.99 -4.21
C LEU A 425 -15.15 -19.54 -4.56
N GLY A 426 -15.93 -20.42 -5.19
CA GLY A 426 -17.31 -20.17 -5.56
C GLY A 426 -17.47 -19.41 -6.89
N PRO A 427 -18.69 -19.40 -7.45
CA PRO A 427 -18.95 -19.00 -8.83
C PRO A 427 -18.69 -17.52 -9.11
N ALA A 428 -18.78 -16.65 -8.09
CA ALA A 428 -18.49 -15.23 -8.22
C ALA A 428 -16.99 -14.92 -8.41
N ARG A 429 -16.10 -15.86 -8.05
CA ARG A 429 -14.65 -15.69 -8.13
C ARG A 429 -14.03 -16.45 -9.31
N LEU A 430 -14.80 -17.31 -9.97
CA LEU A 430 -14.34 -18.10 -11.11
C LEU A 430 -14.53 -17.34 -12.42
N THR A 431 -13.48 -17.29 -13.23
CA THR A 431 -13.54 -16.75 -14.59
C THR A 431 -14.08 -17.81 -15.55
N ARG A 432 -14.91 -17.37 -16.49
CA ARG A 432 -15.53 -18.23 -17.50
C ARG A 432 -14.48 -18.93 -18.37
N SER A 433 -13.45 -18.20 -18.78
CA SER A 433 -12.35 -18.71 -19.61
C SER A 433 -11.62 -19.85 -18.93
N TRP A 434 -11.20 -19.64 -17.67
CA TRP A 434 -10.53 -20.67 -16.89
C TRP A 434 -11.38 -21.92 -16.72
N LEU A 435 -12.65 -21.76 -16.34
CA LEU A 435 -13.54 -22.90 -16.11
C LEU A 435 -13.70 -23.74 -17.38
N ASN A 436 -13.89 -23.11 -18.54
CA ASN A 436 -13.98 -23.79 -19.83
C ASN A 436 -12.69 -24.55 -20.17
N GLU A 437 -11.52 -23.93 -19.98
CA GLU A 437 -10.23 -24.59 -20.25
C GLU A 437 -10.02 -25.82 -19.36
N VAL A 438 -10.25 -25.73 -18.04
CA VAL A 438 -10.04 -26.88 -17.15
C VAL A 438 -11.02 -28.03 -17.40
N ILE A 439 -12.23 -27.72 -17.89
CA ILE A 439 -13.21 -28.73 -18.34
C ILE A 439 -12.69 -29.44 -19.59
N GLN A 440 -12.23 -28.69 -20.60
CA GLN A 440 -11.71 -29.25 -21.85
C GLN A 440 -10.48 -30.12 -21.61
N LEU A 441 -9.62 -29.72 -20.67
CA LEU A 441 -8.45 -30.49 -20.25
C LEU A 441 -8.79 -31.74 -19.40
N GLY A 442 -10.05 -31.90 -18.99
CA GLY A 442 -10.50 -33.01 -18.15
C GLY A 442 -9.83 -33.01 -16.78
N LEU A 443 -9.66 -31.83 -16.18
CA LEU A 443 -9.01 -31.67 -14.87
C LEU A 443 -9.99 -31.65 -13.69
N ILE A 444 -11.29 -31.53 -13.96
CA ILE A 444 -12.32 -31.58 -12.93
C ILE A 444 -12.73 -33.04 -12.69
N ASP A 445 -12.71 -33.47 -11.43
CA ASP A 445 -13.17 -34.80 -11.05
C ASP A 445 -14.71 -34.87 -11.00
N ASN A 446 -15.26 -36.06 -11.26
CA ASN A 446 -16.72 -36.25 -11.25
C ASN A 446 -17.37 -35.87 -9.91
N GLU A 447 -16.65 -36.09 -8.80
CA GLU A 447 -17.11 -35.70 -7.46
C GLU A 447 -17.24 -34.18 -7.32
N ASP A 448 -16.31 -33.41 -7.90
CA ASP A 448 -16.40 -31.95 -7.92
C ASP A 448 -17.54 -31.47 -8.81
N ILE A 449 -17.77 -32.13 -9.95
CA ILE A 449 -18.93 -31.82 -10.80
C ILE A 449 -20.22 -32.03 -10.03
N GLU A 450 -20.37 -33.20 -9.39
CA GLU A 450 -21.57 -33.55 -8.62
C GLU A 450 -21.82 -32.57 -7.48
N LYS A 451 -20.79 -32.23 -6.70
CA LYS A 451 -20.94 -31.42 -5.48
C LYS A 451 -21.02 -29.92 -5.76
N LYS A 452 -20.25 -29.41 -6.72
CA LYS A 452 -20.02 -27.95 -6.88
C LYS A 452 -20.85 -27.33 -8.01
N PHE A 453 -21.02 -28.01 -9.14
CA PHE A 453 -21.71 -27.41 -10.29
C PHE A 453 -23.19 -27.10 -10.05
N PRO A 454 -23.98 -27.93 -9.33
CA PRO A 454 -25.37 -27.57 -9.00
C PRO A 454 -25.45 -26.27 -8.18
N LEU A 455 -24.49 -26.07 -7.26
CA LEU A 455 -24.38 -24.84 -6.47
C LEU A 455 -24.03 -23.64 -7.35
N PHE A 456 -23.17 -23.82 -8.35
CA PHE A 456 -22.85 -22.76 -9.32
C PHE A 456 -24.05 -22.36 -10.16
N VAL A 457 -24.83 -23.33 -10.63
CA VAL A 457 -26.07 -23.06 -11.38
C VAL A 457 -27.04 -22.27 -10.51
N LEU A 458 -27.24 -22.69 -9.26
CA LEU A 458 -28.14 -22.02 -8.33
C LEU A 458 -27.68 -20.57 -8.04
N ALA A 459 -26.39 -20.35 -7.81
CA ALA A 459 -25.84 -19.02 -7.61
C ALA A 459 -25.99 -18.11 -8.84
N HIS A 460 -25.80 -18.65 -10.05
CA HIS A 460 -26.02 -17.92 -11.29
C HIS A 460 -27.50 -17.55 -11.50
N LEU A 461 -28.42 -18.46 -11.20
CA LEU A 461 -29.86 -18.16 -11.24
C LEU A 461 -30.23 -17.06 -10.23
N GLN A 462 -29.74 -17.16 -9.00
CA GLN A 462 -29.95 -16.11 -7.98
C GLN A 462 -29.36 -14.76 -8.39
N ARG A 463 -28.22 -14.75 -9.08
CA ARG A 463 -27.59 -13.54 -9.63
C ARG A 463 -28.48 -12.90 -10.70
N GLY A 464 -29.05 -13.71 -11.60
CA GLY A 464 -30.01 -13.24 -12.61
C GLY A 464 -31.32 -12.72 -11.99
N ASP A 465 -31.83 -13.39 -10.96
CA ASP A 465 -33.03 -12.94 -10.24
C ASP A 465 -32.80 -11.57 -9.58
N ARG A 466 -31.65 -11.37 -8.91
CA ARG A 466 -31.28 -10.07 -8.31
C ARG A 466 -31.13 -8.97 -9.36
N ALA A 467 -30.47 -9.27 -10.48
CA ALA A 467 -30.35 -8.32 -11.59
C ALA A 467 -31.73 -7.91 -12.10
N SER A 468 -32.63 -8.87 -12.28
CA SER A 468 -33.99 -8.63 -12.77
C SER A 468 -34.80 -7.78 -11.77
N LEU A 469 -34.70 -8.07 -10.47
CA LEU A 469 -35.34 -7.26 -9.42
C LEU A 469 -34.84 -5.82 -9.42
N SER A 470 -33.52 -5.60 -9.58
CA SER A 470 -32.94 -4.24 -9.62
C SER A 470 -33.44 -3.38 -10.79
N ALA A 471 -33.74 -4.01 -11.93
CA ALA A 471 -34.31 -3.33 -13.10
C ALA A 471 -35.79 -2.95 -12.91
N VAL A 472 -36.54 -3.74 -12.14
CA VAL A 472 -37.95 -3.45 -11.83
C VAL A 472 -38.06 -2.30 -10.82
N SER A 473 -37.09 -2.19 -9.90
CA SER A 473 -37.08 -1.14 -8.87
C SER A 473 -36.57 0.23 -9.33
N SER A 474 -36.08 0.36 -10.57
CA SER A 474 -35.47 1.60 -11.08
C SER A 474 -36.12 2.06 -12.37
N ASP A 475 -36.54 3.33 -12.43
CA ASP A 475 -37.05 3.93 -13.67
C ASP A 475 -35.93 4.34 -14.64
N ALA A 476 -34.70 4.51 -14.16
CA ALA A 476 -33.55 4.88 -14.96
C ALA A 476 -33.17 3.79 -16.00
N VAL A 477 -32.63 4.23 -17.14
CA VAL A 477 -32.21 3.36 -18.26
C VAL A 477 -30.94 2.57 -17.94
N GLU A 478 -29.98 3.19 -17.25
CA GLU A 478 -28.69 2.56 -16.94
C GLU A 478 -28.82 1.28 -16.10
N PRO A 479 -29.62 1.23 -15.00
CA PRO A 479 -29.82 0.00 -14.25
C PRO A 479 -30.53 -1.10 -15.04
N LYS A 480 -31.41 -0.73 -15.97
CA LYS A 480 -32.07 -1.69 -16.89
C LYS A 480 -31.05 -2.30 -17.85
N LEU A 481 -30.19 -1.48 -18.46
CA LEU A 481 -29.11 -1.97 -19.34
C LEU A 481 -28.11 -2.84 -18.58
N ALA A 482 -27.70 -2.44 -17.38
CA ALA A 482 -26.81 -3.23 -16.53
C ALA A 482 -27.43 -4.59 -16.18
N SER A 483 -28.72 -4.61 -15.82
CA SER A 483 -29.47 -5.83 -15.57
C SER A 483 -29.57 -6.75 -16.79
N MET A 484 -29.81 -6.19 -17.98
CA MET A 484 -29.83 -6.98 -19.22
C MET A 484 -28.45 -7.61 -19.51
N ALA A 485 -27.38 -6.83 -19.40
CA ALA A 485 -26.01 -7.33 -19.58
C ALA A 485 -25.69 -8.46 -18.59
N GLU A 486 -26.10 -8.28 -17.33
CA GLU A 486 -25.91 -9.26 -16.27
C GLU A 486 -26.70 -10.56 -16.53
N ASN A 487 -27.97 -10.45 -16.91
CA ASN A 487 -28.79 -11.60 -17.30
C ASN A 487 -28.24 -12.35 -18.52
N MET A 488 -27.73 -11.63 -19.52
CA MET A 488 -27.04 -12.25 -20.67
C MET A 488 -25.78 -13.00 -20.24
N ALA A 489 -24.97 -12.41 -19.36
CA ALA A 489 -23.77 -13.05 -18.83
C ALA A 489 -24.11 -14.34 -18.05
N VAL A 490 -25.16 -14.32 -17.22
CA VAL A 490 -25.69 -15.50 -16.52
C VAL A 490 -26.11 -16.58 -17.51
N MET A 491 -26.94 -16.24 -18.50
CA MET A 491 -27.43 -17.20 -19.50
C MET A 491 -26.30 -17.81 -20.32
N TRP A 492 -25.28 -17.03 -20.68
CA TRP A 492 -24.11 -17.52 -21.39
C TRP A 492 -23.24 -18.44 -20.54
N SER A 493 -23.11 -18.18 -19.24
CA SER A 493 -22.38 -19.07 -18.32
C SER A 493 -23.11 -20.40 -18.16
N LEU A 494 -24.43 -20.35 -17.93
CA LEU A 494 -25.27 -21.53 -17.75
C LEU A 494 -25.31 -22.41 -19.00
N SER A 495 -25.63 -21.82 -20.15
CA SER A 495 -25.77 -22.56 -21.41
C SER A 495 -24.42 -23.00 -21.98
N GLY A 496 -23.37 -22.19 -21.82
CA GLY A 496 -22.07 -22.47 -22.42
C GLY A 496 -21.17 -23.38 -21.59
N ILE A 497 -21.37 -23.47 -20.27
CA ILE A 497 -20.46 -24.21 -19.37
C ILE A 497 -21.21 -25.16 -18.45
N HIS A 498 -22.04 -24.63 -17.55
CA HIS A 498 -22.52 -25.42 -16.42
C HIS A 498 -23.51 -26.52 -16.83
N VAL A 499 -24.49 -26.21 -17.68
CA VAL A 499 -25.48 -27.18 -18.14
C VAL A 499 -24.83 -28.27 -18.99
N PRO A 500 -23.99 -27.97 -20.01
CA PRO A 500 -23.30 -29.00 -20.78
C PRO A 500 -22.47 -29.96 -19.92
N VAL A 501 -21.74 -29.45 -18.91
CA VAL A 501 -20.94 -30.30 -18.01
C VAL A 501 -21.81 -31.22 -17.19
N LEU A 502 -22.89 -30.71 -16.60
CA LEU A 502 -23.83 -31.51 -15.82
C LEU A 502 -24.51 -32.57 -16.69
N MET A 503 -24.93 -32.23 -17.91
CA MET A 503 -25.54 -33.19 -18.84
C MET A 503 -24.56 -34.32 -19.18
N LYS A 504 -23.33 -33.98 -19.54
CA LYS A 504 -22.28 -34.96 -19.84
C LYS A 504 -21.95 -35.85 -18.63
N TRP A 505 -21.94 -35.29 -17.43
CA TRP A 505 -21.74 -36.06 -16.20
C TRP A 505 -22.89 -37.05 -15.95
N VAL A 506 -24.14 -36.61 -16.11
CA VAL A 506 -25.32 -37.48 -15.99
C VAL A 506 -25.28 -38.61 -17.02
N GLU A 507 -24.95 -38.32 -18.28
CA GLU A 507 -24.85 -39.33 -19.33
C GLU A 507 -23.76 -40.38 -19.08
N ASN A 508 -22.66 -39.97 -18.42
CA ASN A 508 -21.57 -40.86 -18.05
C ASN A 508 -21.87 -41.65 -16.77
N TYR A 509 -22.78 -41.19 -15.92
CA TYR A 509 -23.21 -41.91 -14.72
C TYR A 509 -24.19 -43.04 -15.04
N ASP A 510 -24.96 -42.89 -16.12
CA ASP A 510 -25.91 -43.90 -16.61
C ASP A 510 -25.23 -45.04 -17.42
N LYS A 511 -23.90 -44.97 -17.63
CA LYS A 511 -23.07 -45.99 -18.28
C LYS A 511 -22.19 -46.70 -17.26
#